data_AF-A0A2E8SP73-F1
#
_entry.id   AF-A0A2E8SP73-F1
#
_cell.length_a   1.000
_cell.length_b   1.000
_cell.length_c   1.000
_cell.angle_alpha   90.00
_cell.angle_beta   90.00
_cell.angle_gamma   90.00
#
_symmetry.space_group_name_H-M   'P 1'
#
loop_
_entity.id
_entity.type
_entity.pdbx_description
1 polymer ?
#
loop_
_entity_poly.entity_id
_entity_poly.type
_entity_poly.pdbx_seq_one_letter_code
_entity_poly.pdbx_strand_id
1 'polypeptide(L)'
;MKVVIAILTSIVLTFAITWGALSGKETVVIRQQVSKQKDRTDAQLAELRSKLKAAEAAADRVEVVREQIIVPGASHGSPEDILNFLSRLPMENRNESRGDSDEHRVLIRQVIREFEELTAMGPKALPAIARFLDQGLDMELHENTNQITTGNWQRGQIYLDPIFPPSLRIGLINSVRHIGKRNGDHLQECERILLNVLNNTGRMLEVAYLARVLNDLTPEMHEKAFLTGAKELLDQPIPPDATVREMAYLDRPFRHLMFDLLRRHKDTTYIAKAEAQLFREGTNREGEAHIYLDRAPLYYISGVLGKDSMPILRKTHDDPRISERDQGSIREIAARYLGQHEDANILVNSRFATSFQLLASTGEKAKENRQRGIRTIEFYLRRLGEGREVAPEIIAQRQQFLATLRPQTTDKEVIAMMDKLDTHLNDMRDPEKAKKMNGRYDARVKR
;
A
#
# COMPACT_ATOMS: atom_id res chain seq x y z
N MET A 1 53.94 23.51 -21.02
CA MET A 1 53.33 22.43 -20.22
C MET A 1 52.17 23.03 -19.44
N LYS A 2 50.93 22.57 -19.67
CA LYS A 2 49.77 23.03 -18.88
C LYS A 2 49.73 22.20 -17.60
N VAL A 3 50.06 22.81 -16.46
CA VAL A 3 49.91 22.16 -15.15
C VAL A 3 48.49 22.46 -14.68
N VAL A 4 47.62 21.45 -14.70
CA VAL A 4 46.27 21.56 -14.12
C VAL A 4 46.39 21.24 -12.64
N ILE A 5 46.18 22.23 -11.78
CA ILE A 5 46.11 22.06 -10.32
C ILE A 5 44.63 22.00 -9.96
N ALA A 6 44.12 20.80 -9.64
CA ALA A 6 42.77 20.65 -9.10
C ALA A 6 42.78 21.03 -7.62
N ILE A 7 42.01 22.05 -7.24
CA ILE A 7 41.81 22.45 -5.85
C ILE A 7 40.36 22.21 -5.48
N LEU A 8 40.14 21.25 -4.58
CA LEU A 8 38.84 20.99 -3.97
C LEU A 8 38.51 22.13 -3.01
N THR A 9 37.48 22.91 -3.35
CA THR A 9 36.92 23.90 -2.44
C THR A 9 35.64 23.38 -1.84
N SER A 10 35.63 23.27 -0.52
CA SER A 10 34.48 22.86 0.27
C SER A 10 33.68 24.09 0.73
N ILE A 11 32.40 24.15 0.34
CA ILE A 11 31.44 25.09 0.94
C ILE A 11 30.84 24.39 2.16
N VAL A 12 31.21 24.88 3.35
CA VAL A 12 30.67 24.44 4.65
C VAL A 12 29.62 25.48 5.07
N LEU A 13 28.34 25.09 5.07
CA LEU A 13 27.25 25.91 5.62
C LEU A 13 27.02 25.48 7.07
N THR A 14 27.35 26.34 8.03
CA THR A 14 27.20 26.08 9.47
C THR A 14 26.35 27.16 10.14
N PHE A 15 25.18 26.81 10.66
CA PHE A 15 24.54 27.56 11.74
C PHE A 15 23.78 26.63 12.69
N ALA A 16 24.04 26.81 13.98
CA ALA A 16 23.37 26.14 15.09
C ALA A 16 22.27 27.05 15.65
N ILE A 17 21.02 26.58 15.63
CA ILE A 17 19.98 27.08 16.54
C ILE A 17 19.22 25.87 17.08
N THR A 18 19.53 25.47 18.31
CA THR A 18 18.67 24.62 19.12
C THR A 18 17.84 25.52 20.03
N TRP A 19 16.53 25.55 19.82
CA TRP A 19 15.61 26.07 20.83
C TRP A 19 14.84 24.89 21.43
N GLY A 20 15.27 24.50 22.63
CA GLY A 20 14.65 23.47 23.45
C GLY A 20 15.17 23.63 24.89
N ALA A 21 14.26 23.85 25.83
CA ALA A 21 14.54 24.22 27.21
C ALA A 21 15.38 23.16 27.96
N LEU A 22 16.62 23.50 28.32
CA LEU A 22 17.47 22.74 29.24
C LEU A 22 18.20 23.71 30.19
N SER A 23 18.37 23.28 31.44
CA SER A 23 18.82 24.10 32.57
C SER A 23 20.26 24.61 32.41
N GLY A 24 20.53 25.78 32.99
CA GLY A 24 21.62 26.70 32.61
C GLY A 24 23.10 26.27 32.76
N LYS A 25 23.40 25.00 33.07
CA LYS A 25 24.79 24.49 33.11
C LYS A 25 25.18 23.68 31.85
N GLU A 26 24.27 22.91 31.26
CA GLU A 26 24.55 22.14 30.03
C GLU A 26 24.60 23.04 28.78
N THR A 27 23.85 24.14 28.77
CA THR A 27 23.84 25.13 27.69
C THR A 27 25.20 25.81 27.48
N VAL A 28 26.04 25.92 28.51
CA VAL A 28 27.35 26.58 28.43
C VAL A 28 28.39 25.66 27.81
N VAL A 29 28.37 24.37 28.16
CA VAL A 29 29.31 23.37 27.64
C VAL A 29 29.06 23.12 26.16
N ILE A 30 27.80 22.97 25.76
CA ILE A 30 27.41 22.80 24.34
C ILE A 30 27.80 24.04 23.55
N ARG A 31 27.58 25.25 24.09
CA ARG A 31 27.95 26.51 23.41
C ARG A 31 29.46 26.67 23.24
N GLN A 32 30.27 26.21 24.20
CA GLN A 32 31.74 26.19 24.11
C GLN A 32 32.27 25.13 23.13
N GLN A 33 31.63 23.97 23.04
CA GLN A 33 32.01 22.95 22.06
C GLN A 33 31.65 23.38 20.63
N VAL A 34 30.45 23.94 20.45
CA VAL A 34 30.00 24.52 19.17
C VAL A 34 30.90 25.69 18.74
N SER A 35 31.31 26.57 19.66
CA SER A 35 32.22 27.68 19.33
C SER A 35 33.60 27.18 18.91
N LYS A 36 34.19 26.23 19.64
CA LYS A 36 35.49 25.64 19.29
C LYS A 36 35.46 24.92 17.94
N GLN A 37 34.34 24.30 17.60
CA GLN A 37 34.17 23.59 16.33
C GLN A 37 33.95 24.58 15.17
N LYS A 38 33.27 25.69 15.43
CA LYS A 38 33.16 26.83 14.50
C LYS A 38 34.52 27.48 14.23
N ASP A 39 35.30 27.76 15.27
CA ASP A 39 36.62 28.39 15.11
C ASP A 39 37.58 27.51 14.30
N ARG A 40 37.53 26.18 14.50
CA ARG A 40 38.32 25.21 13.71
C ARG A 40 37.87 25.15 12.24
N THR A 41 36.57 25.22 11.97
CA THR A 41 36.05 25.15 10.60
C THR A 41 36.26 26.46 9.84
N ASP A 42 36.11 27.62 10.49
CA ASP A 42 36.44 28.93 9.92
C ASP A 42 37.93 29.05 9.60
N ALA A 43 38.80 28.51 10.46
CA ALA A 43 40.24 28.43 10.20
C ALA A 43 40.57 27.57 8.96
N GLN A 44 39.93 26.40 8.82
CA GLN A 44 40.09 25.53 7.65
C GLN A 44 39.59 26.19 6.36
N LEU A 45 38.47 26.92 6.42
CA LEU A 45 37.92 27.65 5.27
C LEU A 45 38.84 28.80 4.84
N ALA A 46 39.39 29.53 5.81
CA ALA A 46 40.36 30.59 5.54
C ALA A 46 41.66 30.05 4.94
N GLU A 47 42.15 28.91 5.43
CA GLU A 47 43.33 28.23 4.89
C GLU A 47 43.11 27.77 3.45
N LEU A 48 41.96 27.15 3.16
CA LEU A 48 41.60 26.71 1.81
C LEU A 48 41.44 27.89 0.84
N ARG A 49 40.82 29.00 1.27
CA ARG A 49 40.75 30.24 0.48
C ARG A 49 42.13 30.83 0.22
N SER A 50 43.03 30.79 1.19
CA SER A 50 44.40 31.25 1.03
C SER A 50 45.17 30.38 0.02
N LYS A 51 45.01 29.06 0.10
CA LYS A 51 45.62 28.10 -0.84
C LYS A 51 45.09 28.27 -2.26
N LEU A 52 43.80 28.54 -2.41
CA LEU A 52 43.19 28.84 -3.71
C LEU A 52 43.74 30.14 -4.31
N LYS A 53 43.80 31.22 -3.52
CA LYS A 53 44.34 32.51 -3.97
C LYS A 53 45.82 32.42 -4.36
N ALA A 54 46.61 31.63 -3.63
CA ALA A 54 48.01 31.39 -3.95
C ALA A 54 48.19 30.58 -5.25
N ALA A 55 47.30 29.63 -5.52
CA ALA A 55 47.33 28.83 -6.74
C ALA A 55 46.81 29.60 -7.96
N GLU A 56 45.78 30.43 -7.81
CA GLU A 56 45.31 31.36 -8.84
C GLU A 56 46.41 32.37 -9.25
N ALA A 57 47.27 32.79 -8.31
CA ALA A 57 48.39 33.66 -8.60
C ALA A 57 49.58 32.95 -9.28
N ALA A 58 49.66 31.61 -9.20
CA ALA A 58 50.80 30.83 -9.67
C ALA A 58 50.57 30.12 -11.02
N ALA A 59 49.33 30.02 -11.50
CA ALA A 59 48.99 29.26 -12.70
C ALA A 59 48.08 30.02 -13.68
N ASP A 60 48.40 29.95 -14.97
CA ASP A 60 47.68 30.60 -16.08
C ASP A 60 46.26 30.03 -16.31
N ARG A 61 45.94 28.88 -15.68
CA ARG A 61 44.59 28.29 -15.63
C ARG A 61 44.44 27.38 -14.41
N VAL A 62 43.51 27.70 -13.52
CA VAL A 62 43.10 26.85 -12.40
C VAL A 62 41.66 26.37 -12.65
N GLU A 63 41.44 25.05 -12.68
CA GLU A 63 40.09 24.46 -12.65
C GLU A 63 39.69 24.20 -11.20
N VAL A 64 38.67 24.92 -10.74
CA VAL A 64 38.16 24.80 -9.37
C VAL A 64 37.01 23.79 -9.37
N VAL A 65 37.25 22.61 -8.80
CA VAL A 65 36.21 21.62 -8.52
C VAL A 65 35.61 21.97 -7.15
N ARG A 66 34.37 22.47 -7.14
CA ARG A 66 33.63 22.79 -5.90
C ARG A 66 32.90 21.53 -5.43
N GLU A 67 33.32 21.00 -4.28
CA GLU A 67 32.60 19.93 -3.60
C GLU A 67 31.75 20.55 -2.48
N GLN A 68 30.43 20.33 -2.49
CA GLN A 68 29.58 20.74 -1.38
C GLN A 68 29.71 19.73 -0.24
N ILE A 69 30.30 20.15 0.88
CA ILE A 69 30.32 19.34 2.11
C ILE A 69 29.04 19.67 2.88
N ILE A 70 28.08 18.75 2.85
CA ILE A 70 26.87 18.82 3.67
C ILE A 70 27.27 18.58 5.12
N VAL A 71 27.11 19.59 5.99
CA VAL A 71 27.27 19.43 7.44
C VAL A 71 25.94 18.94 8.01
N PRO A 72 25.91 17.78 8.69
CA PRO A 72 24.70 17.32 9.37
C PRO A 72 24.24 18.36 10.41
N GLY A 73 23.01 18.86 10.29
CA GLY A 73 22.42 19.74 11.30
C GLY A 73 22.33 21.24 10.96
N ALA A 74 22.75 21.71 9.79
CA ALA A 74 22.52 23.11 9.37
C ALA A 74 21.10 23.30 8.80
N SER A 75 20.30 24.22 9.33
CA SER A 75 18.98 24.56 8.77
C SER A 75 19.16 25.27 7.42
N HIS A 76 18.30 24.94 6.46
CA HIS A 76 18.28 25.59 5.15
C HIS A 76 17.39 26.84 5.24
N GLY A 77 17.96 28.02 4.95
CA GLY A 77 17.30 29.31 5.20
C GLY A 77 16.06 29.61 4.34
N SER A 78 15.76 28.80 3.33
CA SER A 78 14.61 28.94 2.44
C SER A 78 14.00 27.58 2.06
N PRO A 79 12.70 27.52 1.72
CA PRO A 79 12.08 26.32 1.17
C PRO A 79 12.79 25.79 -0.09
N GLU A 80 13.27 26.69 -0.94
CA GLU A 80 14.02 26.36 -2.16
C GLU A 80 15.34 25.65 -1.85
N ASP A 81 16.06 26.08 -0.81
CA ASP A 81 17.31 25.45 -0.39
C ASP A 81 17.06 24.03 0.15
N ILE A 82 15.98 23.82 0.91
CA ILE A 82 15.59 22.48 1.36
C ILE A 82 15.27 21.57 0.17
N LEU A 83 14.48 22.05 -0.78
CA LEU A 83 14.10 21.27 -1.96
C LEU A 83 15.33 20.93 -2.82
N ASN A 84 16.27 21.87 -2.98
CA ASN A 84 17.52 21.64 -3.68
C ASN A 84 18.40 20.58 -2.99
N PHE A 85 18.42 20.56 -1.66
CA PHE A 85 19.11 19.53 -0.90
C PHE A 85 18.43 18.17 -1.09
N LEU A 86 17.11 18.12 -0.89
CA LEU A 86 16.32 16.89 -1.00
C LEU A 86 16.35 16.31 -2.41
N SER A 87 16.48 17.11 -3.46
CA SER A 87 16.55 16.62 -4.85
C SER A 87 17.93 16.10 -5.26
N ARG A 88 18.96 16.26 -4.42
CA ARG A 88 20.36 15.90 -4.69
C ARG A 88 20.91 14.88 -3.71
N LEU A 89 20.03 14.19 -2.98
CA LEU A 89 20.47 13.20 -2.00
C LEU A 89 21.24 12.08 -2.72
N PRO A 90 22.36 11.61 -2.14
CA PRO A 90 23.12 10.49 -2.67
C PRO A 90 22.43 9.14 -2.35
N MET A 91 21.17 9.01 -2.76
CA MET A 91 20.36 7.79 -2.60
C MET A 91 20.61 6.82 -3.77
N GLU A 92 21.85 6.38 -3.94
CA GLU A 92 22.11 5.28 -4.86
C GLU A 92 21.52 3.97 -4.32
N ASN A 93 21.23 3.04 -5.23
CA ASN A 93 20.80 1.66 -4.98
C ASN A 93 21.89 0.88 -4.20
N ARG A 94 22.06 1.22 -2.92
CA ARG A 94 23.12 0.65 -2.08
C ARG A 94 22.66 -0.72 -1.60
N ASN A 95 23.35 -1.74 -2.10
CA ASN A 95 23.27 -3.14 -1.68
C ASN A 95 22.90 -3.27 -0.19
N GLU A 96 21.81 -3.99 0.07
CA GLU A 96 21.19 -4.25 1.39
C GLU A 96 22.21 -4.71 2.45
N SER A 97 23.31 -5.33 2.02
CA SER A 97 24.35 -5.89 2.90
C SER A 97 25.25 -4.86 3.62
N ARG A 98 25.15 -3.56 3.32
CA ARG A 98 25.90 -2.48 4.00
C ARG A 98 25.00 -1.34 4.52
N GLY A 99 23.68 -1.56 4.56
CA GLY A 99 22.66 -0.51 4.61
C GLY A 99 22.52 0.30 5.90
N ASP A 100 23.09 -0.14 7.03
CA ASP A 100 22.84 0.48 8.33
C ASP A 100 24.11 1.11 8.94
N SER A 101 24.84 1.91 8.15
CA SER A 101 26.00 2.66 8.64
C SER A 101 25.57 3.91 9.43
N ASP A 102 26.45 4.43 10.29
CA ASP A 102 26.17 5.66 11.03
C ASP A 102 25.94 6.86 10.09
N GLU A 103 26.67 6.94 8.98
CA GLU A 103 26.46 7.99 7.96
C GLU A 103 25.09 7.88 7.31
N HIS A 104 24.62 6.66 7.02
CA HIS A 104 23.27 6.45 6.48
C HIS A 104 22.20 6.87 7.49
N ARG A 105 22.34 6.47 8.77
CA ARG A 105 21.41 6.90 9.83
C ARG A 105 21.36 8.41 10.00
N VAL A 106 22.52 9.08 9.90
CA VAL A 106 22.61 10.55 9.93
C VAL A 106 21.90 11.16 8.74
N LEU A 107 22.10 10.62 7.52
CA LEU A 107 21.39 11.08 6.32
C LEU A 107 19.88 10.92 6.45
N ILE A 108 19.39 9.78 6.94
CA ILE A 108 17.96 9.52 7.16
C ILE A 108 17.37 10.56 8.12
N ARG A 109 18.04 10.82 9.26
CA ARG A 109 17.60 11.85 10.22
C ARG A 109 17.60 13.24 9.61
N GLN A 110 18.58 13.55 8.76
CA GLN A 110 18.63 14.83 8.07
C GLN A 110 17.46 14.98 7.10
N VAL A 111 17.15 13.96 6.31
CA VAL A 111 15.99 13.97 5.40
C VAL A 111 14.68 14.16 6.15
N ILE A 112 14.48 13.45 7.28
CA ILE A 112 13.29 13.64 8.14
C ILE A 112 13.22 15.09 8.61
N ARG A 113 14.32 15.61 9.14
CA ARG A 113 14.40 16.99 9.61
C ARG A 113 14.04 17.99 8.53
N GLU A 114 14.50 17.79 7.29
CA GLU A 114 14.19 18.70 6.18
C GLU A 114 12.69 18.76 5.85
N PHE A 115 11.98 17.62 5.87
CA PHE A 115 10.52 17.64 5.70
C PHE A 115 9.80 18.32 6.87
N GLU A 116 10.26 18.09 8.10
CA GLU A 116 9.74 18.76 9.29
C GLU A 116 9.98 20.27 9.24
N GLU A 117 11.13 20.69 8.73
CA GLU A 117 11.49 22.10 8.58
C GLU A 117 10.62 22.79 7.51
N LEU A 118 10.41 22.15 6.35
CA LEU A 118 9.43 22.61 5.34
C LEU A 118 8.03 22.78 5.95
N THR A 119 7.60 21.80 6.74
CA THR A 119 6.30 21.83 7.42
C THR A 119 6.24 22.95 8.48
N ALA A 120 7.33 23.18 9.21
CA ALA A 120 7.48 24.27 10.19
C ALA A 120 7.46 25.66 9.56
N MET A 121 7.99 25.82 8.34
CA MET A 121 7.90 27.06 7.57
C MET A 121 6.45 27.42 7.19
N GLY A 122 5.53 26.46 7.23
CA GLY A 122 4.09 26.68 7.05
C GLY A 122 3.74 27.21 5.65
N PRO A 123 2.84 28.21 5.53
CA PRO A 123 2.38 28.71 4.23
C PRO A 123 3.51 29.26 3.34
N LYS A 124 4.62 29.70 3.93
CA LYS A 124 5.77 30.21 3.17
C LYS A 124 6.42 29.13 2.28
N ALA A 125 6.30 27.86 2.64
CA ALA A 125 6.83 26.75 1.86
C ALA A 125 5.93 26.33 0.69
N LEU A 126 4.62 26.63 0.76
CA LEU A 126 3.64 26.14 -0.22
C LEU A 126 3.96 26.52 -1.67
N PRO A 127 4.37 27.78 -2.00
CA PRO A 127 4.71 28.13 -3.38
C PRO A 127 5.91 27.35 -3.93
N ALA A 128 6.92 27.09 -3.10
CA ALA A 128 8.10 26.35 -3.51
C ALA A 128 7.79 24.85 -3.70
N ILE A 129 7.02 24.27 -2.77
CA ILE A 129 6.56 22.89 -2.85
C ILE A 129 5.68 22.69 -4.10
N ALA A 130 4.72 23.58 -4.36
CA ALA A 130 3.85 23.52 -5.53
C ALA A 130 4.67 23.53 -6.83
N ARG A 131 5.60 24.49 -6.97
CA ARG A 131 6.49 24.57 -8.15
C ARG A 131 7.32 23.31 -8.34
N PHE A 132 7.80 22.70 -7.26
CA PHE A 132 8.59 21.47 -7.34
C PHE A 132 7.72 20.28 -7.79
N LEU A 133 6.53 20.13 -7.21
CA LEU A 133 5.60 19.06 -7.57
C LEU A 133 5.13 19.16 -9.02
N ASP A 134 4.98 20.36 -9.55
CA ASP A 134 4.60 20.64 -10.95
C ASP A 134 5.67 20.20 -11.96
N GLN A 135 6.94 20.07 -11.56
CA GLN A 135 8.01 19.60 -12.44
C GLN A 135 7.95 18.09 -12.70
N GLY A 136 7.12 17.35 -11.96
CA GLY A 136 7.01 15.89 -12.09
C GLY A 136 8.26 15.13 -11.62
N LEU A 137 9.22 15.81 -10.99
CA LEU A 137 10.43 15.17 -10.45
C LEU A 137 10.08 14.32 -9.23
N ASP A 138 10.65 13.12 -9.15
CA ASP A 138 10.63 12.30 -7.95
C ASP A 138 11.95 11.55 -7.77
N MET A 139 12.17 11.14 -6.53
CA MET A 139 13.28 10.30 -6.15
C MET A 139 12.79 9.29 -5.12
N GLU A 140 13.05 8.00 -5.37
CA GLU A 140 12.79 6.96 -4.39
C GLU A 140 13.71 7.19 -3.18
N LEU A 141 13.12 7.14 -1.99
CA LEU A 141 13.84 7.27 -0.74
C LEU A 141 13.90 5.90 -0.09
N HIS A 142 15.11 5.35 -0.02
CA HIS A 142 15.36 4.06 0.59
C HIS A 142 15.85 4.23 2.02
N GLU A 143 15.34 3.38 2.90
CA GLU A 143 15.71 3.36 4.30
C GLU A 143 15.96 1.91 4.68
N ASN A 144 17.19 1.64 5.10
CA ASN A 144 17.67 0.30 5.46
C ASN A 144 18.13 0.27 6.92
N THR A 145 17.44 0.99 7.81
CA THR A 145 17.71 0.93 9.25
C THR A 145 16.87 -0.17 9.88
N ASN A 146 17.34 -0.73 11.00
CA ASN A 146 16.54 -1.71 11.74
C ASN A 146 15.41 -1.06 12.56
N GLN A 147 15.32 0.27 12.59
CA GLN A 147 14.45 1.04 13.49
C GLN A 147 13.25 1.68 12.77
N ILE A 148 13.35 1.94 11.48
CA ILE A 148 12.26 2.39 10.62
C ILE A 148 12.14 1.30 9.54
N THR A 149 10.94 0.97 9.06
CA THR A 149 10.78 -0.08 8.03
C THR A 149 9.92 0.45 6.89
N THR A 150 10.56 1.08 5.91
CA THR A 150 9.88 1.60 4.70
C THR A 150 9.46 0.51 3.71
N GLY A 151 10.00 -0.71 3.80
CA GLY A 151 9.60 -1.87 2.98
C GLY A 151 8.11 -2.26 3.12
N ASN A 152 7.37 -1.65 4.03
CA ASN A 152 5.92 -1.82 4.14
C ASN A 152 5.19 -1.21 2.93
N TRP A 153 5.64 -0.06 2.45
CA TRP A 153 5.04 0.55 1.27
C TRP A 153 5.29 -0.29 0.05
N GLN A 154 6.44 -0.99 -0.05
CA GLN A 154 6.76 -1.98 -1.10
C GLN A 154 5.72 -3.10 -1.25
N ARG A 155 4.95 -3.34 -0.19
CA ARG A 155 3.88 -4.34 -0.12
C ARG A 155 2.48 -3.72 -0.33
N GLY A 156 2.41 -2.48 -0.80
CA GLY A 156 1.16 -1.71 -0.95
C GLY A 156 0.57 -1.19 0.37
N GLN A 157 1.32 -1.26 1.48
CA GLN A 157 0.84 -0.73 2.76
C GLN A 157 1.12 0.77 2.83
N ILE A 158 0.10 1.57 2.50
CA ILE A 158 0.16 3.02 2.58
C ILE A 158 -0.04 3.44 4.03
N TYR A 159 0.81 4.34 4.52
CA TYR A 159 0.67 5.00 5.82
C TYR A 159 0.34 6.47 5.56
N LEU A 160 -0.64 7.02 6.26
CA LEU A 160 -1.02 8.42 6.01
C LEU A 160 0.10 9.38 6.43
N ASP A 161 0.81 9.04 7.49
CA ASP A 161 1.88 9.84 8.08
C ASP A 161 3.13 8.97 8.29
N PRO A 162 3.88 8.67 7.21
CA PRO A 162 5.09 7.88 7.32
C PRO A 162 6.19 8.71 7.99
N ILE A 163 6.86 8.14 8.99
CA ILE A 163 8.03 8.76 9.63
C ILE A 163 9.13 9.05 8.60
N PHE A 164 9.32 8.14 7.66
CA PHE A 164 10.19 8.32 6.50
C PHE A 164 9.38 8.04 5.23
N PRO A 165 9.20 9.03 4.34
CA PRO A 165 8.39 8.85 3.14
C PRO A 165 9.12 7.96 2.12
N PRO A 166 8.41 7.16 1.31
CA PRO A 166 9.00 6.29 0.29
C PRO A 166 9.56 7.05 -0.91
N SER A 167 9.22 8.33 -1.05
CA SER A 167 9.70 9.18 -2.13
C SER A 167 9.69 10.65 -1.73
N LEU A 168 10.46 11.46 -2.45
CA LEU A 168 10.48 12.90 -2.26
C LEU A 168 9.07 13.49 -2.43
N ARG A 169 8.36 13.13 -3.49
CA ARG A 169 7.00 13.62 -3.74
C ARG A 169 6.03 13.25 -2.62
N ILE A 170 6.05 12.00 -2.13
CA ILE A 170 5.18 11.58 -1.03
C ILE A 170 5.48 12.37 0.25
N GLY A 171 6.77 12.65 0.53
CA GLY A 171 7.16 13.50 1.66
C GLY A 171 6.65 14.94 1.54
N LEU A 172 6.73 15.51 0.34
CA LEU A 172 6.20 16.85 0.06
C LEU A 172 4.67 16.90 0.15
N ILE A 173 3.97 15.89 -0.37
CA ILE A 173 2.51 15.75 -0.21
C ILE A 173 2.13 15.69 1.28
N ASN A 174 2.87 14.92 2.10
CA ASN A 174 2.63 14.87 3.54
C ASN A 174 2.91 16.22 4.21
N SER A 175 3.95 16.95 3.78
CA SER A 175 4.26 18.28 4.28
C SER A 175 3.12 19.26 3.99
N VAL A 176 2.59 19.27 2.76
CA VAL A 176 1.41 20.08 2.38
C VAL A 176 0.20 19.71 3.23
N ARG A 177 -0.05 18.42 3.45
CA ARG A 177 -1.11 17.95 4.35
C ARG A 177 -0.96 18.52 5.75
N HIS A 178 0.22 18.40 6.36
CA HIS A 178 0.47 18.90 7.71
C HIS A 178 0.33 20.42 7.80
N ILE A 179 0.77 21.16 6.78
CA ILE A 179 0.56 22.62 6.69
C ILE A 179 -0.94 22.94 6.66
N GLY A 180 -1.72 22.25 5.82
CA GLY A 180 -3.17 22.46 5.72
C GLY A 180 -3.94 22.16 7.00
N LYS A 181 -3.47 21.18 7.81
CA LYS A 181 -4.06 20.85 9.11
C LYS A 181 -3.70 21.84 10.22
N ARG A 182 -2.60 22.57 10.09
CA ARG A 182 -2.19 23.56 11.10
C ARG A 182 -3.07 24.79 10.99
N ASN A 183 -3.91 25.00 11.99
CA ASN A 183 -4.77 26.18 12.18
C ASN A 183 -5.84 26.42 11.10
N GLY A 184 -5.86 25.68 10.00
CA GLY A 184 -6.92 25.69 8.98
C GLY A 184 -6.90 26.86 7.98
N ASP A 185 -6.13 27.92 8.26
CA ASP A 185 -6.11 29.16 7.47
C ASP A 185 -5.65 28.98 6.00
N HIS A 186 -4.91 27.90 5.72
CA HIS A 186 -4.36 27.60 4.39
C HIS A 186 -4.89 26.30 3.79
N LEU A 187 -5.99 25.77 4.33
CA LEU A 187 -6.59 24.52 3.88
C LEU A 187 -6.89 24.54 2.37
N GLN A 188 -7.57 25.57 1.88
CA GLN A 188 -7.94 25.69 0.46
C GLN A 188 -6.72 25.75 -0.48
N GLU A 189 -5.64 26.41 -0.05
CA GLU A 189 -4.41 26.45 -0.84
C GLU A 189 -3.74 25.07 -0.91
N CYS A 190 -3.68 24.37 0.22
CA CYS A 190 -3.13 23.02 0.31
C CYS A 190 -3.96 22.04 -0.53
N GLU A 191 -5.28 22.08 -0.44
CA GLU A 191 -6.20 21.29 -1.28
C GLU A 191 -5.94 21.53 -2.77
N ARG A 192 -5.84 22.79 -3.19
CA ARG A 192 -5.56 23.14 -4.58
C ARG A 192 -4.25 22.52 -5.07
N ILE A 193 -3.20 22.57 -4.26
CA ILE A 193 -1.91 21.95 -4.59
C ILE A 193 -2.09 20.44 -4.73
N LEU A 194 -2.72 19.78 -3.76
CA LEU A 194 -2.92 18.33 -3.75
C LEU A 194 -3.81 17.83 -4.90
N LEU A 195 -4.86 18.58 -5.24
CA LEU A 195 -5.72 18.31 -6.39
C LEU A 195 -4.96 18.48 -7.71
N ASN A 196 -4.07 19.48 -7.80
CA ASN A 196 -3.21 19.63 -8.96
C ASN A 196 -2.27 18.42 -9.12
N VAL A 197 -1.67 17.94 -8.03
CA VAL A 197 -0.88 16.70 -8.06
C VAL A 197 -1.73 15.51 -8.52
N LEU A 198 -2.93 15.36 -7.96
CA LEU A 198 -3.86 14.28 -8.31
C LEU A 198 -4.21 14.27 -9.80
N ASN A 199 -4.44 15.45 -10.39
CA ASN A 199 -4.82 15.58 -11.79
C ASN A 199 -3.66 15.33 -12.77
N ASN A 200 -2.41 15.37 -12.30
CA ASN A 200 -1.23 15.25 -13.15
C ASN A 200 -0.42 13.97 -12.89
N THR A 201 -0.71 13.22 -11.83
CA THR A 201 0.05 12.00 -11.52
C THR A 201 -0.36 10.84 -12.42
N GLY A 202 0.63 10.16 -12.99
CA GLY A 202 0.47 8.87 -13.66
C GLY A 202 0.57 7.66 -12.73
N ARG A 203 0.74 7.87 -11.42
CA ARG A 203 1.10 6.81 -10.47
C ARG A 203 -0.10 6.40 -9.61
N MET A 204 -0.49 5.13 -9.72
CA MET A 204 -1.58 4.56 -8.92
C MET A 204 -1.32 4.65 -7.40
N LEU A 205 -0.07 4.50 -6.97
CA LEU A 205 0.29 4.63 -5.55
C LEU A 205 0.05 6.06 -5.05
N GLU A 206 0.41 7.07 -5.84
CA GLU A 206 0.23 8.48 -5.50
C GLU A 206 -1.25 8.85 -5.45
N VAL A 207 -2.07 8.39 -6.41
CA VAL A 207 -3.54 8.53 -6.34
C VAL A 207 -4.11 7.91 -5.07
N ALA A 208 -3.69 6.70 -4.70
CA ALA A 208 -4.17 6.03 -3.50
C ALA A 208 -3.76 6.76 -2.21
N TYR A 209 -2.57 7.37 -2.19
CA TYR A 209 -2.11 8.20 -1.07
C TYR A 209 -2.88 9.52 -1.01
N LEU A 210 -3.01 10.24 -2.12
CA LEU A 210 -3.73 11.50 -2.24
C LEU A 210 -5.20 11.35 -1.85
N ALA A 211 -5.85 10.25 -2.20
CA ALA A 211 -7.22 9.97 -1.75
C ALA A 211 -7.34 9.97 -0.22
N ARG A 212 -6.35 9.39 0.50
CA ARG A 212 -6.34 9.40 1.97
C ARG A 212 -5.98 10.78 2.53
N VAL A 213 -5.04 11.47 1.91
CA VAL A 213 -4.60 12.81 2.30
C VAL A 213 -5.74 13.82 2.17
N LEU A 214 -6.40 13.86 1.01
CA LEU A 214 -7.54 14.74 0.77
C LEU A 214 -8.70 14.41 1.69
N ASN A 215 -9.03 13.14 1.91
CA ASN A 215 -10.11 12.77 2.83
C ASN A 215 -9.79 13.06 4.30
N ASP A 216 -8.51 13.13 4.68
CA ASP A 216 -8.09 13.54 6.02
C ASP A 216 -8.10 15.07 6.21
N LEU A 217 -7.89 15.84 5.14
CA LEU A 217 -8.00 17.30 5.15
C LEU A 217 -9.46 17.75 5.11
N THR A 218 -10.22 17.23 4.15
CA THR A 218 -11.63 17.51 3.93
C THR A 218 -12.39 16.22 3.63
N PRO A 219 -12.95 15.59 4.68
CA PRO A 219 -13.72 14.37 4.54
C PRO A 219 -14.79 14.47 3.45
N GLU A 220 -14.84 13.46 2.58
CA GLU A 220 -15.86 13.24 1.55
C GLU A 220 -15.96 14.32 0.44
N MET A 221 -15.24 15.44 0.54
CA MET A 221 -15.36 16.56 -0.41
C MET A 221 -14.79 16.22 -1.80
N HIS A 222 -13.70 15.46 -1.84
CA HIS A 222 -12.93 15.21 -3.06
C HIS A 222 -13.09 13.79 -3.63
N GLU A 223 -14.11 13.07 -3.19
CA GLU A 223 -14.35 11.67 -3.59
C GLU A 223 -14.39 11.50 -5.11
N LYS A 224 -15.19 12.32 -5.77
CA LYS A 224 -15.31 12.27 -7.24
C LYS A 224 -13.96 12.45 -7.94
N ALA A 225 -13.09 13.33 -7.45
CA ALA A 225 -11.82 13.63 -8.09
C ALA A 225 -10.88 12.41 -8.06
N PHE A 226 -10.66 11.81 -6.88
CA PHE A 226 -9.74 10.68 -6.79
C PHE A 226 -10.33 9.39 -7.37
N LEU A 227 -11.66 9.22 -7.38
CA LEU A 227 -12.29 8.08 -8.06
C LEU A 227 -12.14 8.22 -9.58
N THR A 228 -12.26 9.44 -10.14
CA THR A 228 -11.97 9.68 -11.56
C THR A 228 -10.52 9.35 -11.89
N GLY A 229 -9.55 9.89 -11.15
CA GLY A 229 -8.13 9.58 -11.39
C GLY A 229 -7.81 8.09 -11.28
N ALA A 230 -8.42 7.37 -10.34
CA ALA A 230 -8.28 5.92 -10.24
C ALA A 230 -8.83 5.18 -11.45
N LYS A 231 -9.99 5.60 -11.98
CA LYS A 231 -10.60 5.00 -13.18
C LYS A 231 -9.77 5.27 -14.43
N GLU A 232 -9.27 6.49 -14.60
CA GLU A 232 -8.40 6.86 -15.72
C GLU A 232 -7.11 6.02 -15.74
N LEU A 233 -6.48 5.79 -14.59
CA LEU A 233 -5.32 4.91 -14.51
C LEU A 233 -5.65 3.44 -14.75
N LEU A 234 -6.85 2.97 -14.34
CA LEU A 234 -7.30 1.60 -14.62
C LEU A 234 -7.67 1.37 -16.10
N ASP A 235 -7.95 2.44 -16.85
CA ASP A 235 -8.18 2.43 -18.30
C ASP A 235 -6.88 2.35 -19.11
N GLN A 236 -5.73 2.62 -18.49
CA GLN A 236 -4.44 2.52 -19.17
C GLN A 236 -4.08 1.06 -19.48
N PRO A 237 -3.32 0.81 -20.58
CA PRO A 237 -2.82 -0.52 -20.90
C PRO A 237 -2.01 -1.10 -19.74
N ILE A 238 -2.27 -2.37 -19.40
CA ILE A 238 -1.54 -3.05 -18.35
C ILE A 238 -0.16 -3.45 -18.90
N PRO A 239 0.95 -3.02 -18.30
CA PRO A 239 2.27 -3.41 -18.78
C PRO A 239 2.48 -4.93 -18.69
N PRO A 240 3.24 -5.54 -19.62
CA PRO A 240 3.65 -6.94 -19.52
C PRO A 240 4.44 -7.21 -18.23
N ASP A 241 4.36 -8.44 -17.71
CA ASP A 241 5.02 -8.80 -16.45
C ASP A 241 6.55 -8.61 -16.48
N ALA A 242 7.17 -8.83 -17.65
CA ALA A 242 8.59 -8.57 -17.84
C ALA A 242 8.93 -7.09 -17.61
N THR A 243 8.15 -6.18 -18.19
CA THR A 243 8.30 -4.74 -18.00
C THR A 243 8.07 -4.34 -16.54
N VAL A 244 7.05 -4.90 -15.87
CA VAL A 244 6.78 -4.60 -14.45
C VAL A 244 7.94 -4.99 -13.53
N ARG A 245 8.68 -6.06 -13.85
CA ARG A 245 9.85 -6.47 -13.06
C ARG A 245 11.00 -5.46 -13.13
N GLU A 246 11.14 -4.78 -14.25
CA GLU A 246 12.18 -3.78 -14.50
C GLU A 246 11.77 -2.37 -14.05
N MET A 247 10.47 -2.13 -13.85
CA MET A 247 9.96 -0.85 -13.35
C MET A 247 10.43 -0.56 -11.93
N ALA A 248 10.80 0.71 -11.71
CA ALA A 248 10.95 1.30 -10.39
C ALA A 248 9.70 1.03 -9.56
N TYR A 249 9.88 0.83 -8.25
CA TYR A 249 8.82 0.33 -7.39
C TYR A 249 7.59 1.24 -7.42
N LEU A 250 7.81 2.56 -7.31
CA LEU A 250 6.73 3.55 -7.25
C LEU A 250 5.91 3.64 -8.55
N ASP A 251 6.51 3.22 -9.67
CA ASP A 251 5.89 3.25 -11.01
C ASP A 251 5.15 1.94 -11.35
N ARG A 252 5.20 0.94 -10.47
CA ARG A 252 4.51 -0.33 -10.71
C ARG A 252 2.99 -0.14 -10.76
N PRO A 253 2.27 -0.97 -11.53
CA PRO A 253 0.82 -0.88 -11.66
C PRO A 253 0.13 -1.43 -10.40
N PHE A 254 -0.05 -0.59 -9.37
CA PHE A 254 -0.80 -0.90 -8.15
C PHE A 254 -2.32 -0.96 -8.36
N ARG A 255 -2.77 -1.72 -9.36
CA ARG A 255 -4.18 -1.84 -9.76
C ARG A 255 -5.08 -2.25 -8.60
N HIS A 256 -4.59 -3.12 -7.73
CA HIS A 256 -5.31 -3.54 -6.53
C HIS A 256 -5.65 -2.38 -5.60
N LEU A 257 -4.82 -1.33 -5.52
CA LEU A 257 -5.13 -0.13 -4.74
C LEU A 257 -6.26 0.69 -5.38
N MET A 258 -6.29 0.78 -6.71
CA MET A 258 -7.35 1.49 -7.43
C MET A 258 -8.69 0.76 -7.29
N PHE A 259 -8.71 -0.56 -7.54
CA PHE A 259 -9.92 -1.36 -7.33
C PHE A 259 -10.39 -1.36 -5.87
N ASP A 260 -9.46 -1.40 -4.91
CA ASP A 260 -9.81 -1.29 -3.50
C ASP A 260 -10.38 0.09 -3.15
N LEU A 261 -9.85 1.17 -3.75
CA LEU A 261 -10.40 2.52 -3.60
C LEU A 261 -11.84 2.57 -4.12
N LEU A 262 -12.10 2.12 -5.35
CA LEU A 262 -13.46 2.04 -5.90
C LEU A 262 -14.39 1.21 -5.00
N ARG A 263 -13.89 0.06 -4.50
CA ARG A 263 -14.65 -0.85 -3.63
C ARG A 263 -15.01 -0.23 -2.29
N ARG A 264 -14.09 0.51 -1.66
CA ARG A 264 -14.32 1.17 -0.37
C ARG A 264 -15.38 2.26 -0.48
N HIS A 265 -15.40 2.99 -1.60
CA HIS A 265 -16.38 4.03 -1.90
C HIS A 265 -17.65 3.52 -2.59
N LYS A 266 -17.81 2.20 -2.77
CA LYS A 266 -18.99 1.58 -3.39
C LYS A 266 -19.31 2.15 -4.78
N ASP A 267 -18.29 2.55 -5.54
CA ASP A 267 -18.45 3.01 -6.92
C ASP A 267 -18.97 1.85 -7.77
N THR A 268 -20.15 2.02 -8.38
CA THR A 268 -20.76 1.03 -9.29
C THR A 268 -20.50 1.35 -10.77
N THR A 269 -19.94 2.53 -11.05
CA THR A 269 -19.80 3.06 -12.42
C THR A 269 -18.73 2.35 -13.23
N TYR A 270 -17.79 1.67 -12.57
CA TYR A 270 -16.69 0.96 -13.22
C TYR A 270 -16.93 -0.55 -13.37
N ILE A 271 -18.10 -1.07 -13.01
CA ILE A 271 -18.38 -2.53 -13.00
C ILE A 271 -18.19 -3.18 -14.38
N ALA A 272 -18.76 -2.61 -15.44
CA ALA A 272 -18.67 -3.19 -16.78
C ALA A 272 -17.22 -3.25 -17.29
N LYS A 273 -16.44 -2.20 -17.05
CA LYS A 273 -15.01 -2.15 -17.37
C LYS A 273 -14.21 -3.15 -16.53
N ALA A 274 -14.53 -3.29 -15.24
CA ALA A 274 -13.88 -4.26 -14.37
C ALA A 274 -14.15 -5.71 -14.82
N GLU A 275 -15.37 -6.03 -15.29
CA GLU A 275 -15.68 -7.37 -15.82
C GLU A 275 -14.80 -7.70 -17.04
N ALA A 276 -14.61 -6.72 -17.94
CA ALA A 276 -13.73 -6.88 -19.09
C ALA A 276 -12.25 -7.05 -18.71
N GLN A 277 -11.85 -6.65 -17.49
CA GLN A 277 -10.49 -6.75 -16.98
C GLN A 277 -10.26 -7.97 -16.07
N LEU A 278 -11.24 -8.88 -15.91
CA LEU A 278 -11.10 -10.07 -15.06
C LEU A 278 -10.01 -11.02 -15.54
N PHE A 279 -9.73 -11.05 -16.84
CA PHE A 279 -8.75 -11.95 -17.43
C PHE A 279 -7.54 -11.15 -17.89
N ARG A 280 -6.34 -11.60 -17.50
CA ARG A 280 -5.08 -10.97 -17.88
C ARG A 280 -4.15 -11.99 -18.53
N GLU A 281 -3.53 -11.58 -19.62
CA GLU A 281 -2.42 -12.32 -20.20
C GLU A 281 -1.13 -12.05 -19.42
N GLY A 282 -0.40 -13.11 -19.10
CA GLY A 282 0.92 -13.03 -18.48
C GLY A 282 1.76 -14.23 -18.89
N THR A 283 2.88 -14.43 -18.20
CA THR A 283 3.75 -15.60 -18.40
C THR A 283 3.76 -16.48 -17.17
N ASN A 284 3.68 -17.80 -17.33
CA ASN A 284 3.89 -18.76 -16.22
C ASN A 284 5.36 -18.77 -15.77
N ARG A 285 5.67 -19.62 -14.78
CA ARG A 285 7.04 -19.71 -14.24
C ARG A 285 8.03 -20.25 -15.28
N GLU A 286 7.50 -20.96 -16.26
CA GLU A 286 8.19 -21.56 -17.39
C GLU A 286 8.37 -20.55 -18.55
N GLY A 287 7.80 -19.34 -18.45
CA GLY A 287 7.91 -18.28 -19.45
C GLY A 287 6.86 -18.36 -20.57
N GLU A 288 5.92 -19.29 -20.50
CA GLU A 288 4.88 -19.48 -21.51
C GLU A 288 3.68 -18.55 -21.27
N ALA A 289 3.04 -18.11 -22.36
CA ALA A 289 1.84 -17.29 -22.28
C ALA A 289 0.71 -18.04 -21.54
N HIS A 290 0.09 -17.37 -20.58
CA HIS A 290 -0.98 -17.93 -19.77
C HIS A 290 -2.01 -16.85 -19.43
N ILE A 291 -3.28 -17.25 -19.32
CA ILE A 291 -4.37 -16.37 -18.92
C ILE A 291 -4.63 -16.56 -17.43
N TYR A 292 -4.51 -15.48 -16.66
CA TYR A 292 -4.75 -15.46 -15.23
C TYR A 292 -6.05 -14.71 -14.93
N LEU A 293 -6.74 -15.16 -13.88
CA LEU A 293 -7.80 -14.38 -13.26
C LEU A 293 -7.17 -13.25 -12.42
N ASP A 294 -7.41 -11.99 -12.80
CA ASP A 294 -7.07 -10.83 -11.98
C ASP A 294 -8.04 -10.74 -10.80
N ARG A 295 -7.50 -10.94 -9.59
CA ARG A 295 -8.30 -10.94 -8.36
C ARG A 295 -8.73 -9.55 -7.93
N ALA A 296 -8.05 -8.50 -8.38
CA ALA A 296 -8.40 -7.12 -8.01
C ALA A 296 -9.79 -6.70 -8.53
N PRO A 297 -10.10 -6.80 -9.84
CA PRO A 297 -11.45 -6.54 -10.34
C PRO A 297 -12.48 -7.52 -9.76
N LEU A 298 -12.13 -8.79 -9.55
CA LEU A 298 -12.99 -9.79 -8.93
C LEU A 298 -13.46 -9.36 -7.53
N TYR A 299 -12.55 -8.93 -6.66
CA TYR A 299 -12.87 -8.46 -5.31
C TYR A 299 -13.59 -7.11 -5.29
N TYR A 300 -13.32 -6.25 -6.27
CA TYR A 300 -14.07 -5.02 -6.46
C TYR A 300 -15.54 -5.32 -6.83
N ILE A 301 -15.78 -6.09 -7.90
CA ILE A 301 -17.13 -6.45 -8.38
C ILE A 301 -17.94 -7.11 -7.25
N SER A 302 -17.37 -8.13 -6.62
CA SER A 302 -18.04 -8.85 -5.53
C SER A 302 -18.23 -8.02 -4.27
N GLY A 303 -17.32 -7.08 -3.99
CA GLY A 303 -17.39 -6.19 -2.83
C GLY A 303 -18.37 -5.02 -2.99
N VAL A 304 -18.63 -4.59 -4.22
CA VAL A 304 -19.58 -3.53 -4.55
C VAL A 304 -20.99 -4.08 -4.75
N LEU A 305 -21.15 -5.10 -5.61
CA LEU A 305 -22.47 -5.65 -5.95
C LEU A 305 -23.00 -6.64 -4.91
N GLY A 306 -22.15 -7.14 -4.01
CA GLY A 306 -22.57 -8.13 -3.03
C GLY A 306 -23.09 -9.41 -3.70
N LYS A 307 -24.30 -9.84 -3.32
CA LYS A 307 -24.97 -11.02 -3.91
C LYS A 307 -25.24 -10.87 -5.41
N ASP A 308 -25.42 -9.64 -5.90
CA ASP A 308 -25.75 -9.39 -7.31
C ASP A 308 -24.53 -9.61 -8.24
N SER A 309 -23.34 -9.84 -7.66
CA SER A 309 -22.17 -10.29 -8.44
C SER A 309 -22.22 -11.76 -8.84
N MET A 310 -23.10 -12.59 -8.25
CA MET A 310 -23.06 -14.04 -8.44
C MET A 310 -23.22 -14.51 -9.90
N PRO A 311 -24.07 -13.90 -10.75
CA PRO A 311 -24.13 -14.27 -12.16
C PRO A 311 -22.81 -14.04 -12.90
N ILE A 312 -22.13 -12.92 -12.60
CA ILE A 312 -20.80 -12.61 -13.17
C ILE A 312 -19.80 -13.66 -12.68
N LEU A 313 -19.78 -13.94 -11.38
CA LEU A 313 -18.86 -14.91 -10.79
C LEU A 313 -19.09 -16.33 -11.34
N ARG A 314 -20.34 -16.73 -11.57
CA ARG A 314 -20.70 -18.01 -12.16
C ARG A 314 -20.16 -18.14 -13.58
N LYS A 315 -20.39 -17.13 -14.42
CA LYS A 315 -19.83 -17.04 -15.77
C LYS A 315 -18.31 -17.12 -15.77
N THR A 316 -17.64 -16.38 -14.86
CA THR A 316 -16.17 -16.42 -14.74
C THR A 316 -15.67 -17.79 -14.26
N HIS A 317 -16.37 -18.44 -13.33
CA HIS A 317 -16.01 -19.77 -12.82
C HIS A 317 -16.04 -20.85 -13.91
N ASP A 318 -17.05 -20.78 -14.78
CA ASP A 318 -17.28 -21.74 -15.85
C ASP A 318 -16.42 -21.46 -17.10
N ASP A 319 -15.62 -20.40 -17.08
CA ASP A 319 -14.71 -20.07 -18.18
C ASP A 319 -13.59 -21.11 -18.28
N PRO A 320 -13.36 -21.73 -19.45
CA PRO A 320 -12.36 -22.79 -19.61
C PRO A 320 -10.92 -22.30 -19.44
N ARG A 321 -10.68 -20.98 -19.45
CA ARG A 321 -9.33 -20.39 -19.36
C ARG A 321 -8.79 -20.34 -17.93
N ILE A 322 -9.63 -20.45 -16.90
CA ILE A 322 -9.18 -20.29 -15.51
C ILE A 322 -8.75 -21.61 -14.88
N SER A 323 -7.82 -21.52 -13.93
CA SER A 323 -7.31 -22.68 -13.18
C SER A 323 -8.28 -23.16 -12.09
N GLU A 324 -8.13 -24.41 -11.61
CA GLU A 324 -8.89 -24.91 -10.43
C GLU A 324 -8.68 -24.01 -9.19
N ARG A 325 -7.48 -23.40 -9.07
CA ARG A 325 -7.16 -22.47 -7.99
C ARG A 325 -8.01 -21.19 -8.07
N ASP A 326 -8.25 -20.69 -9.27
CA ASP A 326 -9.05 -19.49 -9.51
C ASP A 326 -10.53 -19.79 -9.30
N GLN A 327 -11.01 -20.93 -9.77
CA GLN A 327 -12.35 -21.45 -9.44
C GLN A 327 -12.54 -21.57 -7.92
N GLY A 328 -11.52 -22.03 -7.20
CA GLY A 328 -11.52 -22.07 -5.74
C GLY A 328 -11.72 -20.70 -5.09
N SER A 329 -11.09 -19.67 -5.65
CA SER A 329 -11.20 -18.28 -5.16
C SER A 329 -12.61 -17.72 -5.39
N ILE A 330 -13.23 -18.04 -6.53
CA ILE A 330 -14.61 -17.66 -6.82
C ILE A 330 -15.59 -18.38 -5.88
N ARG A 331 -15.39 -19.69 -5.66
CA ARG A 331 -16.22 -20.46 -4.73
C ARG A 331 -16.14 -19.94 -3.29
N GLU A 332 -14.99 -19.46 -2.85
CA GLU A 332 -14.84 -18.85 -1.53
C GLU A 332 -15.66 -17.56 -1.39
N ILE A 333 -15.77 -16.75 -2.45
CA ILE A 333 -16.64 -15.58 -2.47
C ILE A 333 -18.10 -16.02 -2.46
N ALA A 334 -18.48 -16.97 -3.33
CA ALA A 334 -19.84 -17.51 -3.42
C ALA A 334 -20.32 -18.11 -2.09
N ALA A 335 -19.41 -18.69 -1.30
CA ALA A 335 -19.72 -19.26 0.02
C ALA A 335 -20.38 -18.26 0.99
N ARG A 336 -20.16 -16.95 0.80
CA ARG A 336 -20.78 -15.89 1.62
C ARG A 336 -22.27 -15.70 1.32
N TYR A 337 -22.72 -16.14 0.15
CA TYR A 337 -24.09 -15.99 -0.34
C TYR A 337 -24.82 -17.34 -0.47
N LEU A 338 -24.29 -18.38 0.20
CA LEU A 338 -24.95 -19.67 0.31
C LEU A 338 -26.32 -19.54 0.98
N GLY A 339 -27.31 -20.17 0.34
CA GLY A 339 -28.71 -20.06 0.73
C GLY A 339 -29.26 -18.63 0.59
N GLN A 340 -28.64 -17.76 -0.22
CA GLN A 340 -29.14 -16.41 -0.49
C GLN A 340 -29.23 -16.12 -2.00
N HIS A 341 -28.46 -16.84 -2.82
CA HIS A 341 -28.44 -16.67 -4.27
C HIS A 341 -28.23 -18.02 -4.97
N GLU A 342 -29.01 -18.26 -6.03
CA GLU A 342 -29.02 -19.55 -6.75
C GLU A 342 -27.66 -19.89 -7.36
N ASP A 343 -27.03 -18.94 -8.07
CA ASP A 343 -25.68 -19.14 -8.62
C ASP A 343 -24.61 -19.48 -7.56
N ALA A 344 -24.71 -18.92 -6.35
CA ALA A 344 -23.82 -19.28 -5.25
C ALA A 344 -24.06 -20.72 -4.79
N ASN A 345 -25.33 -21.13 -4.69
CA ASN A 345 -25.70 -22.51 -4.38
C ASN A 345 -25.15 -23.47 -5.43
N ILE A 346 -25.29 -23.16 -6.71
CA ILE A 346 -24.78 -23.98 -7.83
C ILE A 346 -23.25 -24.11 -7.74
N LEU A 347 -22.54 -22.99 -7.60
CA LEU A 347 -21.07 -22.96 -7.50
C LEU A 347 -20.56 -23.84 -6.37
N VAL A 348 -21.16 -23.73 -5.19
CA VAL A 348 -20.71 -24.48 -4.01
C VAL A 348 -21.19 -25.93 -4.04
N ASN A 349 -22.40 -26.22 -4.53
CA ASN A 349 -22.92 -27.58 -4.64
C ASN A 349 -22.01 -28.46 -5.51
N SER A 350 -21.45 -27.91 -6.60
CA SER A 350 -20.44 -28.61 -7.42
C SER A 350 -19.26 -29.12 -6.60
N ARG A 351 -18.84 -28.34 -5.59
CA ARG A 351 -17.71 -28.69 -4.71
C ARG A 351 -18.10 -29.67 -3.60
N PHE A 352 -19.33 -29.62 -3.12
CA PHE A 352 -19.88 -30.67 -2.26
C PHE A 352 -19.90 -32.01 -2.98
N ALA A 353 -20.39 -32.06 -4.22
CA ALA A 353 -20.43 -33.29 -5.02
C ALA A 353 -19.03 -33.91 -5.19
N THR A 354 -18.01 -33.12 -5.56
CA THR A 354 -16.61 -33.59 -5.61
C THR A 354 -16.14 -34.11 -4.24
N SER A 355 -16.52 -33.43 -3.16
CA SER A 355 -16.12 -33.84 -1.81
C SER A 355 -16.76 -35.16 -1.40
N PHE A 356 -18.03 -35.40 -1.74
CA PHE A 356 -18.69 -36.69 -1.50
C PHE A 356 -18.05 -37.82 -2.29
N GLN A 357 -17.65 -37.57 -3.54
CA GLN A 357 -16.87 -38.54 -4.32
C GLN A 357 -15.52 -38.88 -3.66
N LEU A 358 -14.84 -37.90 -3.06
CA LEU A 358 -13.60 -38.16 -2.31
C LEU A 358 -13.85 -39.04 -1.08
N LEU A 359 -14.99 -38.90 -0.38
CA LEU A 359 -15.35 -39.77 0.75
C LEU A 359 -15.59 -41.22 0.32
N ALA A 360 -16.17 -41.41 -0.87
CA ALA A 360 -16.46 -42.73 -1.43
C ALA A 360 -15.22 -43.38 -2.09
N SER A 361 -14.09 -42.67 -2.21
CA SER A 361 -12.90 -43.19 -2.87
C SER A 361 -12.27 -44.35 -2.11
N THR A 362 -11.80 -45.36 -2.85
CA THR A 362 -11.12 -46.56 -2.33
C THR A 362 -9.65 -46.58 -2.74
N GLY A 363 -8.86 -47.49 -2.17
CA GLY A 363 -7.42 -47.66 -2.48
C GLY A 363 -6.47 -46.88 -1.56
N GLU A 364 -5.20 -46.79 -1.95
CA GLU A 364 -4.11 -46.28 -1.11
C GLU A 364 -4.32 -44.84 -0.62
N LYS A 365 -4.96 -43.99 -1.43
CA LYS A 365 -5.24 -42.58 -1.10
C LYS A 365 -6.59 -42.36 -0.40
N ALA A 366 -7.36 -43.41 -0.10
CA ALA A 366 -8.70 -43.28 0.48
C ALA A 366 -8.73 -42.44 1.76
N LYS A 367 -7.76 -42.64 2.66
CA LYS A 367 -7.65 -41.88 3.92
C LYS A 367 -7.39 -40.39 3.67
N GLU A 368 -6.48 -40.07 2.74
CA GLU A 368 -6.15 -38.69 2.38
C GLU A 368 -7.34 -37.99 1.70
N ASN A 369 -7.95 -38.66 0.73
CA ASN A 369 -9.15 -38.17 0.03
C ASN A 369 -10.29 -37.92 1.02
N ARG A 370 -10.51 -38.84 1.96
CA ARG A 370 -11.52 -38.65 3.02
C ARG A 370 -11.24 -37.39 3.83
N GLN A 371 -10.00 -37.19 4.28
CA GLN A 371 -9.61 -35.97 5.02
C GLN A 371 -9.80 -34.69 4.19
N ARG A 372 -9.50 -34.73 2.89
CA ARG A 372 -9.71 -33.59 1.96
C ARG A 372 -11.20 -33.30 1.76
N GLY A 373 -12.02 -34.34 1.57
CA GLY A 373 -13.47 -34.24 1.44
C GLY A 373 -14.11 -33.64 2.68
N ILE A 374 -13.80 -34.18 3.87
CA ILE A 374 -14.35 -33.66 5.13
C ILE A 374 -13.95 -32.21 5.37
N ARG A 375 -12.67 -31.84 5.21
CA ARG A 375 -12.25 -30.44 5.41
C ARG A 375 -13.01 -29.47 4.51
N THR A 376 -13.29 -29.88 3.28
CA THR A 376 -14.04 -29.06 2.32
C THR A 376 -15.50 -28.94 2.74
N ILE A 377 -16.14 -30.06 3.10
CA ILE A 377 -17.53 -30.09 3.58
C ILE A 377 -17.68 -29.24 4.84
N GLU A 378 -16.79 -29.43 5.82
CA GLU A 378 -16.75 -28.67 7.07
C GLU A 378 -16.68 -27.17 6.80
N PHE A 379 -15.81 -26.73 5.88
CA PHE A 379 -15.69 -25.32 5.50
C PHE A 379 -17.02 -24.73 5.01
N TYR A 380 -17.71 -25.39 4.08
CA TYR A 380 -18.95 -24.84 3.51
C TYR A 380 -20.15 -24.98 4.47
N LEU A 381 -20.25 -26.08 5.23
CA LEU A 381 -21.25 -26.19 6.31
C LEU A 381 -21.03 -25.12 7.38
N ARG A 382 -19.76 -24.78 7.68
CA ARG A 382 -19.44 -23.65 8.56
C ARG A 382 -20.03 -22.35 8.02
N ARG A 383 -19.81 -22.05 6.74
CA ARG A 383 -20.32 -20.83 6.09
C ARG A 383 -21.85 -20.73 6.10
N LEU A 384 -22.57 -21.84 5.93
CA LEU A 384 -24.04 -21.86 6.06
C LEU A 384 -24.53 -21.50 7.46
N GLY A 385 -23.81 -21.90 8.51
CA GLY A 385 -24.16 -21.60 9.91
C GLY A 385 -23.64 -20.27 10.44
N GLU A 386 -22.83 -19.54 9.67
CA GLU A 386 -22.24 -18.25 10.08
C GLU A 386 -23.27 -17.11 9.98
N GLY A 387 -23.16 -16.14 10.90
CA GLY A 387 -23.95 -14.92 10.93
C GLY A 387 -24.61 -14.65 12.29
N ARG A 388 -24.78 -13.38 12.62
CA ARG A 388 -25.57 -12.91 13.75
C ARG A 388 -26.79 -12.20 13.21
N GLU A 389 -27.95 -12.37 13.85
CA GLU A 389 -29.20 -11.69 13.46
C GLU A 389 -29.55 -11.90 11.97
N VAL A 390 -29.36 -13.13 11.49
CA VAL A 390 -29.69 -13.50 10.10
C VAL A 390 -31.21 -13.51 9.94
N ALA A 391 -31.70 -12.89 8.86
CA ALA A 391 -33.14 -12.83 8.58
C ALA A 391 -33.77 -14.24 8.47
N PRO A 392 -34.99 -14.46 9.00
CA PRO A 392 -35.65 -15.76 8.97
C PRO A 392 -35.77 -16.37 7.57
N GLU A 393 -35.95 -15.54 6.55
CA GLU A 393 -36.06 -15.95 5.15
C GLU A 393 -34.74 -16.56 4.64
N ILE A 394 -33.61 -15.93 5.00
CA ILE A 394 -32.27 -16.45 4.66
C ILE A 394 -32.02 -17.76 5.39
N ILE A 395 -32.45 -17.89 6.64
CA ILE A 395 -32.30 -19.15 7.37
C ILE A 395 -33.10 -20.26 6.70
N ALA A 396 -34.35 -19.99 6.29
CA ALA A 396 -35.18 -20.95 5.57
C ALA A 396 -34.53 -21.38 4.23
N GLN A 397 -33.97 -20.43 3.47
CA GLN A 397 -33.26 -20.72 2.21
C GLN A 397 -32.00 -21.56 2.45
N ARG A 398 -31.26 -21.32 3.54
CA ARG A 398 -30.11 -22.16 3.94
C ARG A 398 -30.53 -23.58 4.33
N GLN A 399 -31.66 -23.73 5.03
CA GLN A 399 -32.23 -25.05 5.34
C GLN A 399 -32.64 -25.80 4.08
N GLN A 400 -33.27 -25.11 3.11
CA GLN A 400 -33.60 -25.69 1.81
C GLN A 400 -32.35 -26.17 1.07
N PHE A 401 -31.30 -25.34 1.01
CA PHE A 401 -30.02 -25.74 0.41
C PHE A 401 -29.41 -26.95 1.13
N LEU A 402 -29.41 -26.97 2.47
CA LEU A 402 -28.91 -28.13 3.24
C LEU A 402 -29.71 -29.41 2.93
N ALA A 403 -31.02 -29.30 2.76
CA ALA A 403 -31.86 -30.43 2.40
C ALA A 403 -31.53 -31.02 1.02
N THR A 404 -31.06 -30.21 0.05
CA THR A 404 -30.63 -30.74 -1.27
C THR A 404 -29.30 -31.47 -1.19
N LEU A 405 -28.45 -31.20 -0.19
CA LEU A 405 -27.17 -31.88 0.01
C LEU A 405 -27.30 -33.25 0.66
N ARG A 406 -28.23 -33.40 1.62
CA ARG A 406 -28.44 -34.64 2.39
C ARG A 406 -28.55 -35.92 1.53
N PRO A 407 -29.37 -35.98 0.47
CA PRO A 407 -29.51 -37.21 -0.32
C PRO A 407 -28.27 -37.55 -1.16
N GLN A 408 -27.29 -36.65 -1.27
CA GLN A 408 -26.10 -36.85 -2.11
C GLN A 408 -24.98 -37.63 -1.39
N THR A 409 -25.15 -37.97 -0.11
CA THR A 409 -24.13 -38.69 0.66
C THR A 409 -24.73 -39.68 1.65
N THR A 410 -24.02 -40.77 1.90
CA THR A 410 -24.33 -41.79 2.92
C THR A 410 -23.31 -41.81 4.06
N ASP A 411 -22.32 -40.89 4.06
CA ASP A 411 -21.31 -40.82 5.11
C ASP A 411 -21.94 -40.33 6.43
N LYS A 412 -21.89 -41.18 7.45
CA LYS A 412 -22.52 -40.93 8.76
C LYS A 412 -21.95 -39.71 9.47
N GLU A 413 -20.65 -39.43 9.33
CA GLU A 413 -20.02 -38.26 9.95
C GLU A 413 -20.54 -36.98 9.29
N VAL A 414 -20.66 -36.97 7.97
CA VAL A 414 -21.22 -35.84 7.23
C VAL A 414 -22.70 -35.62 7.55
N ILE A 415 -23.50 -36.68 7.59
CA ILE A 415 -24.93 -36.58 7.94
C ILE A 415 -25.06 -35.97 9.35
N ALA A 416 -24.26 -36.41 10.32
CA ALA A 416 -24.26 -35.85 11.66
C ALA A 416 -23.84 -34.36 11.69
N MET A 417 -22.89 -33.94 10.85
CA MET A 417 -22.54 -32.52 10.69
C MET A 417 -23.71 -31.70 10.11
N MET A 418 -24.48 -32.28 9.18
CA MET A 418 -25.68 -31.64 8.61
C MET A 418 -26.83 -31.56 9.62
N ASP A 419 -27.05 -32.60 10.43
CA ASP A 419 -28.04 -32.60 11.53
C ASP A 419 -27.72 -31.53 12.57
N LYS A 420 -26.45 -31.41 12.94
CA LYS A 420 -25.96 -30.36 13.82
C LYS A 420 -26.22 -28.97 13.23
N LEU A 421 -25.95 -28.79 11.94
CA LEU A 421 -26.19 -27.51 11.27
C LEU A 421 -27.69 -27.19 11.22
N ASP A 422 -28.55 -28.15 10.93
CA ASP A 422 -29.99 -27.93 10.88
C ASP A 422 -30.55 -27.52 12.25
N THR A 423 -30.07 -28.16 13.33
CA THR A 423 -30.38 -27.76 14.71
C THR A 423 -29.93 -26.32 15.00
N HIS A 424 -28.70 -25.98 14.61
CA HIS A 424 -28.16 -24.63 14.75
C HIS A 424 -28.98 -23.59 13.98
N LEU A 425 -29.40 -23.88 12.74
CA LEU A 425 -30.26 -23.00 11.95
C LEU A 425 -31.64 -22.81 12.60
N ASN A 426 -32.22 -23.86 13.19
CA ASN A 426 -33.46 -23.74 13.95
C ASN A 426 -33.30 -22.83 15.18
N ASP A 427 -32.18 -22.96 15.91
CA ASP A 427 -31.87 -22.07 17.04
C ASP A 427 -31.65 -20.62 16.60
N MET A 428 -31.08 -20.39 15.42
CA MET A 428 -30.94 -19.04 14.85
C MET A 428 -32.28 -18.37 14.52
N ARG A 429 -33.34 -19.14 14.25
CA ARG A 429 -34.70 -18.60 13.99
C ARG A 429 -35.42 -18.21 15.27
N ASP A 430 -35.04 -18.79 16.40
CA ASP A 430 -35.59 -18.45 17.71
C ASP A 430 -34.94 -17.13 18.21
N PRO A 431 -35.71 -16.03 18.37
CA PRO A 431 -35.15 -14.74 18.76
C PRO A 431 -34.40 -14.75 20.10
N GLU A 432 -34.83 -15.59 21.06
CA GLU A 432 -34.22 -15.64 22.39
C GLU A 432 -32.94 -16.48 22.41
N LYS A 433 -32.87 -17.52 21.58
CA LYS A 433 -31.65 -18.29 21.40
C LYS A 433 -30.64 -17.53 20.54
N ALA A 434 -31.07 -16.94 19.42
CA ALA A 434 -30.23 -16.21 18.49
C ALA A 434 -29.42 -15.08 19.18
N LYS A 435 -30.02 -14.37 20.15
CA LYS A 435 -29.33 -13.36 20.96
C LYS A 435 -28.09 -13.89 21.70
N LYS A 436 -28.13 -15.16 22.12
CA LYS A 436 -27.09 -15.83 22.91
C LYS A 436 -26.06 -16.57 22.05
N MET A 437 -26.28 -16.65 20.74
CA MET A 437 -25.41 -17.39 19.84
C MET A 437 -24.20 -16.56 19.40
N ASN A 438 -23.08 -17.25 19.20
CA ASN A 438 -21.92 -16.68 18.53
C ASN A 438 -22.20 -16.62 17.03
N GLY A 439 -21.75 -15.56 16.34
CA GLY A 439 -21.85 -15.46 14.89
C GLY A 439 -20.98 -16.48 14.13
N ARG A 440 -20.14 -17.23 14.85
CA ARG A 440 -19.36 -18.36 14.31
C ARG A 440 -20.05 -19.69 14.61
N TYR A 441 -20.06 -20.58 13.63
CA TYR A 441 -20.49 -21.96 13.75
C TYR A 441 -19.28 -22.90 13.70
N ASP A 442 -19.35 -24.07 14.34
CA ASP A 442 -18.38 -25.15 14.19
C ASP A 442 -19.12 -26.39 13.70
N ALA A 443 -18.85 -26.82 12.48
CA ALA A 443 -19.51 -27.96 11.87
C ALA A 443 -19.07 -29.30 12.47
N ARG A 444 -17.92 -29.36 13.18
CA ARG A 444 -17.37 -30.62 13.70
C ARG A 444 -18.26 -31.20 14.78
N VAL A 445 -18.55 -32.50 14.67
CA VAL A 445 -19.18 -33.28 15.74
C VAL A 445 -18.06 -33.71 16.70
N LYS A 446 -18.22 -33.45 18.00
CA LYS A 446 -17.27 -33.97 19.00
C LYS A 446 -17.32 -35.49 18.90
N ARG A 447 -16.16 -36.08 18.60
CA ARG A 447 -15.99 -37.54 18.51
C ARG A 447 -15.93 -38.16 19.89
#